data_AF-A0A954SDQ0-F1
#
_entry.id   AF-A0A954SDQ0-F1
#
_cell.length_a   1.000
_cell.length_b   1.000
_cell.length_c   1.000
_cell.angle_alpha   90.00
_cell.angle_beta   90.00
_cell.angle_gamma   90.00
#
_symmetry.space_group_name_H-M   'P 1'
#
loop_
_entity.id
_entity.type
_entity.pdbx_description
1 polymer ?
#
loop_
_entity_poly.entity_id
_entity_poly.type
_entity_poly.pdbx_seq_one_letter_code
_entity_poly.pdbx_strand_id
1 'polypeptide(L)'
;MSASLIAKLRHSQLGLCELVRVEATDWIIRVQANGNHYRVSPERRGEFEPVRESVGPTSAFEIKQRVQRQENLGRRNDSTSRNARRVIESLRVGLPSLDGSTRRLAVGFTEMESLINSFLHDIDSDGGGAMIMKGAYGQGKTFSMTMLESIAHDFGFITVRTEIDATENQLNKPHHIYHDMMRHMRLPGSNSMGILELALKTHDLIRQQAPRSQAERERWLQEHVQCFPLAWLLSDPVFVTKEPLLGLLAGDPNVPARVGRQSHVALPQPNRWPAFNAATQGDFASFLISGIGRLARLLGYKGLLVIMDEMEKWNQLNWNEQCRAGNLLGGLIWGATAEEGRRGRNDNPRILTHSRRCNGYPFTTTSRNYVGVAIAMTPREHDNPERLWSQYGPILIGEIQPFTERRLSQYCKLVMPLAAAAYGLTPPTDEELEEISSEASRMWRNQGDMTTRSGVQAAIAAFDNWRDWS
;
A
#
# COMPACT_ATOMS: atom_id res chain seq x y z
N MET A 1 -13.85 -13.99 41.45
CA MET A 1 -14.97 -13.03 41.30
C MET A 1 -14.56 -11.73 41.98
N SER A 2 -14.10 -10.73 41.23
CA SER A 2 -13.87 -9.39 41.78
C SER A 2 -13.92 -8.34 40.66
N ALA A 3 -14.92 -7.46 40.79
CA ALA A 3 -15.06 -6.09 40.35
C ALA A 3 -14.56 -5.66 38.95
N SER A 4 -15.51 -5.55 38.02
CA SER A 4 -15.46 -4.58 36.92
C SER A 4 -15.29 -3.16 37.49
N LEU A 5 -14.18 -2.48 37.22
CA LEU A 5 -13.99 -1.08 37.59
C LEU A 5 -14.88 -0.18 36.71
N ILE A 6 -16.07 0.11 37.23
CA ILE A 6 -17.01 1.09 36.69
C ILE A 6 -16.48 2.49 37.05
N ALA A 7 -16.26 3.36 36.07
CA ALA A 7 -15.76 4.71 36.31
C ALA A 7 -16.80 5.53 37.10
N LYS A 8 -16.45 5.93 38.33
CA LYS A 8 -17.27 6.80 39.19
C LYS A 8 -16.97 8.26 38.87
N LEU A 9 -18.00 8.96 38.44
CA LEU A 9 -18.02 10.38 38.09
C LEU A 9 -18.82 11.15 39.15
N ARG A 10 -18.48 12.41 39.40
CA ARG A 10 -19.24 13.30 40.29
C ARG A 10 -19.80 14.47 39.48
N HIS A 11 -21.10 14.70 39.61
CA HIS A 11 -21.80 15.83 38.99
C HIS A 11 -22.45 16.70 40.06
N SER A 12 -22.40 18.03 39.89
CA SER A 12 -22.89 19.00 40.88
C SER A 12 -24.39 18.84 41.22
N GLN A 13 -25.21 18.45 40.26
CA GLN A 13 -26.67 18.26 40.45
C GLN A 13 -27.11 16.79 40.57
N LEU A 14 -26.37 15.86 39.97
CA LEU A 14 -26.78 14.44 39.89
C LEU A 14 -26.06 13.57 40.92
N GLY A 15 -25.05 14.11 41.61
CA GLY A 15 -24.24 13.37 42.57
C GLY A 15 -23.31 12.37 41.90
N LEU A 16 -23.10 11.22 42.55
CA LEU A 16 -22.25 10.15 42.04
C LEU A 16 -22.93 9.39 40.89
N CYS A 17 -22.22 9.31 39.77
CA CYS A 17 -22.66 8.70 38.54
C CYS A 17 -21.67 7.62 38.10
N GLU A 18 -22.16 6.64 37.37
CA GLU A 18 -21.38 5.55 36.79
C GLU A 18 -21.47 5.61 35.27
N LEU A 19 -20.35 5.66 34.56
CA LEU A 19 -20.38 5.59 33.10
C LEU A 19 -20.64 4.15 32.66
N VAL A 20 -21.77 3.91 31.99
CA VAL A 20 -22.23 2.57 31.61
C VAL A 20 -21.70 2.17 30.22
N ARG A 21 -21.79 3.08 29.24
CA ARG A 21 -21.31 2.87 27.85
C ARG A 21 -21.26 4.17 27.05
N VAL A 22 -20.70 4.14 25.85
CA VAL A 22 -20.65 5.27 24.91
C VAL A 22 -21.29 4.86 23.59
N GLU A 23 -22.22 5.67 23.07
CA GLU A 23 -22.93 5.42 21.80
C GLU A 23 -22.60 6.57 20.83
N ALA A 24 -21.95 6.24 19.71
CA ALA A 24 -21.31 7.21 18.81
C ALA A 24 -20.34 8.14 19.58
N THR A 25 -20.75 9.36 19.89
CA THR A 25 -19.99 10.33 20.70
C THR A 25 -20.69 10.71 22.01
N ASP A 26 -21.78 10.06 22.41
CA ASP A 26 -22.51 10.41 23.64
C ASP A 26 -22.16 9.45 24.80
N TRP A 27 -22.00 9.97 26.01
CA TRP A 27 -21.87 9.17 27.24
C TRP A 27 -23.24 8.69 27.73
N ILE A 28 -23.38 7.42 28.09
CA ILE A 28 -24.53 6.90 28.82
C ILE A 28 -24.10 6.66 30.27
N ILE A 29 -24.56 7.52 31.18
CA ILE A 29 -24.25 7.44 32.61
C ILE A 29 -25.47 6.95 33.40
N ARG A 30 -25.24 6.25 34.52
CA ARG A 30 -26.26 5.85 35.49
C ARG A 30 -26.04 6.62 36.79
N VAL A 31 -27.05 7.33 37.26
CA VAL A 31 -26.98 8.06 38.54
C VAL A 31 -27.18 7.09 39.69
N GLN A 32 -26.26 7.03 40.65
CA GLN A 32 -26.33 6.06 41.75
C GLN A 32 -27.53 6.30 42.68
N ALA A 33 -27.96 7.56 42.84
CA ALA A 33 -29.03 7.91 43.78
C ALA A 33 -30.42 7.39 43.37
N ASN A 34 -30.70 7.26 42.07
CA ASN A 34 -32.03 6.87 41.56
C ASN A 34 -32.01 5.77 40.49
N GLY A 35 -30.82 5.35 40.02
CA GLY A 35 -30.66 4.31 39.00
C GLY A 35 -31.02 4.74 37.57
N ASN A 36 -31.39 6.00 37.35
CA ASN A 36 -31.76 6.50 36.04
C ASN A 36 -30.54 6.65 35.13
N HIS A 37 -30.75 6.41 33.83
CA HIS A 37 -29.73 6.56 32.81
C HIS A 37 -29.89 7.89 32.09
N TYR A 38 -28.80 8.61 31.92
CA TYR A 38 -28.76 9.88 31.20
C TYR A 38 -27.76 9.79 30.06
N ARG A 39 -28.15 10.35 28.91
CA ARG A 39 -27.28 10.55 27.76
C ARG A 39 -26.65 11.94 27.85
N VAL A 40 -25.32 12.01 27.83
CA VAL A 40 -24.53 13.24 27.98
C VAL A 40 -23.74 13.46 26.70
N SER A 41 -24.04 14.55 26.00
CA SER A 41 -23.34 14.95 24.77
C SER A 41 -21.89 15.39 25.06
N PRO A 42 -20.98 15.34 24.07
CA PRO A 42 -19.58 15.74 24.22
C PRO A 42 -19.36 17.09 24.91
N GLU A 43 -20.19 18.07 24.57
CA GLU A 43 -20.12 19.46 25.04
C GLU A 43 -20.38 19.60 26.55
N ARG A 44 -21.13 18.66 27.14
CA ARG A 44 -21.55 18.69 28.55
C ARG A 44 -20.74 17.78 29.45
N ARG A 45 -19.76 17.06 28.91
CA ARG A 45 -18.89 16.16 29.68
C ARG A 45 -18.04 16.90 30.72
N GLY A 46 -17.74 18.18 30.49
CA GLY A 46 -17.02 19.04 31.44
C GLY A 46 -17.77 19.30 32.74
N GLU A 47 -19.07 18.97 32.81
CA GLU A 47 -19.89 19.06 34.03
C GLU A 47 -19.58 17.91 35.03
N PHE A 48 -18.75 16.93 34.65
CA PHE A 48 -18.47 15.71 35.42
C PHE A 48 -17.00 15.60 35.84
N GLU A 49 -16.74 15.46 37.15
CA GLU A 49 -15.39 15.33 37.71
C GLU A 49 -15.06 13.86 38.05
N PRO A 50 -13.89 13.33 37.63
CA PRO A 50 -13.46 11.98 38.00
C PRO A 50 -12.89 11.94 39.42
N VAL A 51 -13.31 10.95 40.22
CA VAL A 51 -12.79 10.76 41.58
C VAL A 51 -11.57 9.84 41.54
N ARG A 52 -10.40 10.29 42.05
CA ARG A 52 -9.14 9.51 42.18
C ARG A 52 -8.80 9.26 43.65
N GLU A 53 -8.32 8.06 44.00
CA GLU A 53 -7.69 7.74 45.30
C GLU A 53 -6.15 7.85 45.17
N SER A 54 -5.45 8.28 46.24
CA SER A 54 -4.03 8.73 46.20
C SER A 54 -3.06 7.86 47.01
N VAL A 55 -1.81 7.68 46.53
CA VAL A 55 -0.64 7.19 47.30
C VAL A 55 0.59 8.10 47.00
N GLY A 56 1.41 8.38 48.03
CA GLY A 56 2.47 9.42 48.08
C GLY A 56 3.92 9.00 47.70
N PRO A 57 4.93 9.90 47.84
CA PRO A 57 6.18 9.86 47.07
C PRO A 57 7.42 9.38 47.86
N THR A 58 8.45 8.86 47.16
CA THR A 58 9.80 8.57 47.69
C THR A 58 10.90 9.25 46.84
N SER A 59 12.06 9.53 47.45
CA SER A 59 12.92 10.69 47.24
C SER A 59 14.24 10.49 46.45
N ALA A 60 14.74 11.63 45.97
CA ALA A 60 15.83 11.95 45.05
C ALA A 60 17.28 11.50 45.35
N PHE A 61 17.55 10.39 46.05
CA PHE A 61 18.94 10.02 46.39
C PHE A 61 19.60 8.97 45.46
N GLU A 62 18.86 8.35 44.53
CA GLU A 62 19.37 7.26 43.68
C GLU A 62 19.93 7.70 42.31
N ILE A 63 19.78 8.97 41.93
CA ILE A 63 20.08 9.45 40.57
C ILE A 63 21.59 9.52 40.27
N LYS A 64 22.46 9.67 41.28
CA LYS A 64 23.89 9.91 41.05
C LYS A 64 24.73 8.67 40.74
N GLN A 65 24.25 7.45 41.02
CA GLN A 65 25.02 6.23 40.74
C GLN A 65 24.71 5.58 39.37
N ARG A 66 23.62 5.96 38.70
CA ARG A 66 23.27 5.46 37.34
C ARG A 66 24.12 6.09 36.22
N VAL A 67 24.65 7.30 36.41
CA VAL A 67 25.35 8.06 35.36
C VAL A 67 26.73 7.49 35.01
N GLN A 68 27.45 6.91 35.97
CA GLN A 68 28.84 6.45 35.75
C GLN A 68 28.94 5.10 35.02
N ARG A 69 27.85 4.32 34.93
CA ARG A 69 27.85 2.98 34.32
C ARG A 69 27.51 2.98 32.83
N GLN A 70 26.96 4.08 32.29
CA GLN A 70 26.51 4.16 30.91
C GLN A 70 27.61 4.49 29.89
N GLU A 71 28.76 5.04 30.31
CA GLU A 71 29.80 5.52 29.37
C GLU A 71 30.62 4.39 28.70
N ASN A 72 30.61 3.16 29.24
CA ASN A 72 31.47 2.08 28.74
C ASN A 72 30.81 1.08 27.76
N LEU A 73 29.52 1.24 27.44
CA LEU A 73 28.79 0.36 26.49
C LEU A 73 28.70 0.93 25.05
N GLY A 74 29.21 2.13 24.80
CA GLY A 74 28.91 2.94 23.62
C GLY A 74 29.69 2.68 22.32
N ARG A 75 30.41 1.56 22.13
CA ARG A 75 31.31 1.42 20.95
C ARG A 75 31.05 0.26 19.99
N ARG A 76 29.97 -0.52 20.12
CA ARG A 76 29.68 -1.64 19.18
C ARG A 76 28.27 -1.74 18.59
N ASN A 77 27.32 -0.84 18.89
CA ASN A 77 25.88 -1.05 18.57
C ASN A 77 25.21 -0.04 17.61
N ASP A 78 26.00 0.67 16.81
CA ASP A 78 25.59 1.98 16.32
C ASP A 78 24.61 1.96 15.13
N SER A 79 24.64 0.97 14.23
CA SER A 79 23.74 0.94 13.05
C SER A 79 22.38 0.29 13.34
N THR A 80 22.36 -0.85 14.04
CA THR A 80 21.12 -1.60 14.35
C THR A 80 20.25 -0.86 15.36
N SER A 81 20.85 -0.25 16.40
CA SER A 81 20.11 0.57 17.36
C SER A 81 19.56 1.85 16.72
N ARG A 82 20.31 2.48 15.81
CA ARG A 82 19.81 3.62 15.01
C ARG A 82 18.66 3.22 14.10
N ASN A 83 18.71 2.04 13.47
CA ASN A 83 17.60 1.59 12.63
C ASN A 83 16.36 1.29 13.47
N ALA A 84 16.51 0.50 14.55
CA ALA A 84 15.41 0.18 15.46
C ALA A 84 14.72 1.45 16.02
N ARG A 85 15.50 2.48 16.40
CA ARG A 85 14.94 3.77 16.82
C ARG A 85 14.15 4.45 15.70
N ARG A 86 14.67 4.47 14.46
CA ARG A 86 13.92 5.01 13.30
C ARG A 86 12.59 4.30 13.09
N VAL A 87 12.54 2.98 13.28
CA VAL A 87 11.29 2.20 13.21
C VAL A 87 10.30 2.68 14.26
N ILE A 88 10.73 2.77 15.52
CA ILE A 88 9.86 3.23 16.63
C ILE A 88 9.40 4.68 16.41
N GLU A 89 10.28 5.57 15.95
CA GLU A 89 9.92 6.95 15.63
C GLU A 89 8.91 7.03 14.47
N SER A 90 9.01 6.16 13.46
CA SER A 90 7.99 6.10 12.39
C SER A 90 6.61 5.66 12.91
N LEU A 91 6.59 4.70 13.84
CA LEU A 91 5.37 4.22 14.49
C LEU A 91 4.69 5.31 15.34
N ARG A 92 5.46 6.22 15.98
CA ARG A 92 4.91 7.40 16.69
C ARG A 92 4.05 8.29 15.79
N VAL A 93 4.44 8.43 14.52
CA VAL A 93 3.72 9.24 13.53
C VAL A 93 2.56 8.46 12.89
N GLY A 94 2.44 7.16 13.21
CA GLY A 94 1.45 6.25 12.64
C GLY A 94 1.77 5.87 11.19
N LEU A 95 3.05 5.93 10.80
CA LEU A 95 3.51 5.60 9.46
C LEU A 95 4.35 4.31 9.50
N PRO A 96 4.16 3.36 8.56
CA PRO A 96 5.11 2.27 8.38
C PRO A 96 6.50 2.83 8.07
N SER A 97 7.55 2.21 8.61
CA SER A 97 8.91 2.52 8.21
C SER A 97 9.12 2.17 6.72
N LEU A 98 9.76 3.07 5.99
CA LEU A 98 9.99 2.96 4.54
C LEU A 98 10.91 1.78 4.15
N ASP A 99 11.64 1.22 5.12
CA ASP A 99 12.60 0.12 4.94
C ASP A 99 12.01 -1.27 5.20
N GLY A 100 10.70 -1.38 5.47
CA GLY A 100 10.03 -2.67 5.69
C GLY A 100 10.36 -3.33 7.03
N SER A 101 11.14 -2.69 7.90
CA SER A 101 11.48 -3.24 9.21
C SER A 101 10.29 -3.28 10.19
N THR A 102 9.23 -2.48 9.96
CA THR A 102 7.94 -2.59 10.67
C THR A 102 7.15 -3.85 10.34
N ARG A 103 7.50 -4.62 9.29
CA ARG A 103 6.77 -5.85 8.90
C ARG A 103 6.63 -6.81 10.07
N ARG A 104 7.73 -7.07 10.79
CA ARG A 104 7.76 -7.99 11.95
C ARG A 104 7.02 -7.46 13.19
N LEU A 105 6.52 -6.23 13.16
CA LEU A 105 5.85 -5.56 14.28
C LEU A 105 4.33 -5.51 14.10
N ALA A 106 3.80 -5.91 12.95
CA ALA A 106 2.35 -5.90 12.72
C ALA A 106 1.66 -7.11 13.36
N VAL A 107 0.54 -6.88 14.03
CA VAL A 107 -0.32 -7.95 14.59
C VAL A 107 -1.39 -8.35 13.59
N GLY A 108 -1.56 -9.66 13.36
CA GLY A 108 -2.33 -10.20 12.23
C GLY A 108 -1.54 -10.26 10.92
N PHE A 109 -0.21 -10.13 11.04
CA PHE A 109 0.74 -10.21 9.95
C PHE A 109 0.76 -11.59 9.29
N THR A 110 0.65 -12.66 10.07
CA THR A 110 0.82 -14.03 9.55
C THR A 110 -0.25 -14.42 8.53
N GLU A 111 -1.53 -14.08 8.74
CA GLU A 111 -2.58 -14.38 7.78
C GLU A 111 -2.44 -13.53 6.51
N MET A 112 -2.11 -12.25 6.66
CA MET A 112 -1.92 -11.32 5.54
C MET A 112 -0.67 -11.68 4.73
N GLU A 113 0.42 -12.06 5.40
CA GLU A 113 1.65 -12.54 4.78
C GLU A 113 1.39 -13.81 3.97
N SER A 114 0.61 -14.77 4.50
CA SER A 114 0.22 -15.95 3.75
C SER A 114 -0.57 -15.61 2.49
N LEU A 115 -1.50 -14.65 2.56
CA LEU A 115 -2.27 -14.18 1.41
C LEU A 115 -1.36 -13.52 0.36
N ILE A 116 -0.48 -12.61 0.80
CA ILE A 116 0.48 -11.92 -0.06
C ILE A 116 1.43 -12.92 -0.73
N ASN A 117 1.96 -13.88 0.03
CA ASN A 117 2.87 -14.89 -0.49
C ASN A 117 2.19 -15.78 -1.53
N SER A 118 0.94 -16.20 -1.30
CA SER A 118 0.15 -16.93 -2.29
C SER A 118 -0.05 -16.10 -3.55
N PHE A 119 -0.48 -14.85 -3.41
CA PHE A 119 -0.70 -13.97 -4.55
C PHE A 119 0.56 -13.74 -5.39
N LEU A 120 1.71 -13.51 -4.75
CA LEU A 120 3.00 -13.34 -5.44
C LEU A 120 3.46 -14.64 -6.10
N HIS A 121 3.22 -15.78 -5.45
CA HIS A 121 3.48 -17.09 -6.04
C HIS A 121 2.63 -17.32 -7.30
N ASP A 122 1.35 -16.96 -7.30
CA ASP A 122 0.48 -17.09 -8.47
C ASP A 122 0.99 -16.23 -9.64
N ILE A 123 1.53 -15.03 -9.37
CA ILE A 123 2.11 -14.18 -10.42
C ILE A 123 3.37 -14.83 -11.02
N ASP A 124 4.26 -15.38 -10.19
CA ASP A 124 5.48 -16.06 -10.66
C ASP A 124 5.11 -17.36 -11.41
N SER A 125 4.32 -18.24 -10.80
CA SER A 125 4.06 -19.59 -11.30
C SER A 125 2.99 -19.63 -12.40
N ASP A 126 1.85 -18.96 -12.20
CA ASP A 126 0.69 -19.02 -13.10
C ASP A 126 0.66 -17.85 -14.11
N GLY A 127 1.59 -16.90 -13.95
CA GLY A 127 1.86 -15.87 -14.92
C GLY A 127 0.96 -14.65 -14.87
N GLY A 128 0.36 -14.38 -13.70
CA GLY A 128 -0.35 -13.15 -13.38
C GLY A 128 -1.45 -13.36 -12.34
N GLY A 129 -1.97 -12.26 -11.78
CA GLY A 129 -3.05 -12.33 -10.79
C GLY A 129 -3.66 -10.97 -10.46
N ALA A 130 -4.86 -10.97 -9.88
CA ALA A 130 -5.51 -9.78 -9.36
C ALA A 130 -5.95 -9.99 -7.90
N MET A 131 -5.73 -8.99 -7.04
CA MET A 131 -6.11 -9.00 -5.64
C MET A 131 -6.74 -7.67 -5.22
N ILE A 132 -7.77 -7.74 -4.38
CA ILE A 132 -8.36 -6.60 -3.68
C ILE A 132 -8.13 -6.79 -2.18
N MET A 133 -7.53 -5.79 -1.52
CA MET A 133 -7.52 -5.68 -0.07
C MET A 133 -8.61 -4.71 0.39
N LYS A 134 -9.60 -5.24 1.10
CA LYS A 134 -10.71 -4.49 1.67
C LYS A 134 -10.46 -4.18 3.13
N GLY A 135 -10.78 -2.96 3.56
CA GLY A 135 -10.78 -2.61 4.96
C GLY A 135 -11.46 -1.27 5.18
N ALA A 136 -12.06 -1.05 6.36
CA ALA A 136 -12.65 0.23 6.67
C ALA A 136 -11.59 1.35 6.70
N TYR A 137 -12.04 2.60 6.73
CA TYR A 137 -11.15 3.74 6.89
C TYR A 137 -10.29 3.57 8.15
N GLY A 138 -8.99 3.85 8.04
CA GLY A 138 -8.05 3.73 9.16
C GLY A 138 -7.66 2.30 9.59
N GLN A 139 -8.11 1.24 8.90
CA GLN A 139 -7.76 -0.15 9.28
C GLN A 139 -6.37 -0.62 8.83
N GLY A 140 -5.63 0.18 8.04
CA GLY A 140 -4.28 -0.18 7.59
C GLY A 140 -4.18 -0.71 6.16
N LYS A 141 -5.04 -0.26 5.23
CA LYS A 141 -4.94 -0.56 3.79
C LYS A 141 -3.60 -0.13 3.20
N THR A 142 -3.26 1.13 3.37
CA THR A 142 -1.98 1.73 2.95
C THR A 142 -0.81 0.93 3.52
N PHE A 143 -0.88 0.56 4.80
CA PHE A 143 0.13 -0.29 5.45
C PHE A 143 0.26 -1.66 4.75
N SER A 144 -0.88 -2.30 4.46
CA SER A 144 -0.91 -3.59 3.79
C SER A 144 -0.36 -3.52 2.37
N MET A 145 -0.64 -2.43 1.64
CA MET A 145 -0.07 -2.17 0.32
C MET A 145 1.44 -1.92 0.37
N THR A 146 1.91 -1.14 1.34
CA THR A 146 3.34 -0.95 1.57
C THR A 146 4.03 -2.28 1.91
N MET A 147 3.39 -3.13 2.72
CA MET A 147 3.90 -4.46 3.05
C MET A 147 3.99 -5.36 1.82
N LEU A 148 2.93 -5.42 1.01
CA LEU A 148 2.91 -6.15 -0.26
C LEU A 148 4.02 -5.69 -1.20
N GLU A 149 4.17 -4.37 -1.42
CA GLU A 149 5.23 -3.80 -2.25
C GLU A 149 6.61 -4.26 -1.78
N SER A 150 6.83 -4.18 -0.47
CA SER A 150 8.10 -4.49 0.16
C SER A 150 8.42 -5.98 0.05
N ILE A 151 7.46 -6.88 0.31
CA ILE A 151 7.64 -8.34 0.14
C ILE A 151 7.88 -8.70 -1.32
N ALA A 152 7.13 -8.11 -2.25
CA ALA A 152 7.32 -8.32 -3.68
C ALA A 152 8.73 -7.91 -4.14
N HIS A 153 9.23 -6.78 -3.63
CA HIS A 153 10.57 -6.32 -3.93
C HIS A 153 11.66 -7.31 -3.45
N ASP A 154 11.50 -7.87 -2.24
CA ASP A 154 12.40 -8.89 -1.70
C ASP A 154 12.37 -10.20 -2.52
N PHE A 155 11.20 -10.56 -3.06
CA PHE A 155 11.06 -11.71 -3.96
C PHE A 155 11.56 -11.44 -5.39
N GLY A 156 12.02 -10.22 -5.70
CA GLY A 156 12.57 -9.89 -7.01
C GLY A 156 11.50 -9.48 -8.03
N PHE A 157 10.38 -8.91 -7.60
CA PHE A 157 9.41 -8.25 -8.48
C PHE A 157 9.77 -6.80 -8.72
N ILE A 158 9.53 -6.32 -9.94
CA ILE A 158 9.44 -4.88 -10.21
C ILE A 158 8.11 -4.41 -9.63
N THR A 159 8.11 -3.29 -8.90
CA THR A 159 6.88 -2.74 -8.31
C THR A 159 6.59 -1.35 -8.85
N VAL A 160 5.31 -1.05 -9.04
CA VAL A 160 4.79 0.30 -9.30
C VAL A 160 3.62 0.54 -8.36
N ARG A 161 3.57 1.72 -7.75
CA ARG A 161 2.44 2.13 -6.91
C ARG A 161 1.92 3.47 -7.42
N THR A 162 0.62 3.52 -7.68
CA THR A 162 -0.09 4.75 -8.04
C THR A 162 -1.19 4.99 -7.01
N GLU A 163 -1.26 6.22 -6.51
CA GLU A 163 -2.39 6.66 -5.69
C GLU A 163 -3.38 7.35 -6.60
N ILE A 164 -4.59 6.83 -6.69
CA ILE A 164 -5.63 7.46 -7.52
C ILE A 164 -6.05 8.76 -6.87
N ASP A 165 -6.24 9.83 -7.64
CA ASP A 165 -6.69 11.13 -7.14
C ASP A 165 -7.56 11.90 -8.17
N ALA A 166 -8.12 13.04 -7.78
CA ALA A 166 -9.06 13.82 -8.62
C ALA A 166 -8.34 14.76 -9.62
N THR A 167 -7.04 14.93 -9.49
CA THR A 167 -6.21 15.94 -10.16
C THR A 167 -5.21 15.32 -11.13
N GLU A 168 -4.16 14.68 -10.62
CA GLU A 168 -3.04 14.13 -11.39
C GLU A 168 -3.40 12.72 -11.86
N ASN A 169 -3.64 11.80 -10.93
CA ASN A 169 -3.91 10.38 -11.20
C ASN A 169 -5.40 10.07 -11.29
N GLN A 170 -6.08 10.74 -12.23
CA GLN A 170 -7.49 10.50 -12.50
C GLN A 170 -7.68 9.13 -13.16
N LEU A 171 -8.47 8.26 -12.53
CA LEU A 171 -8.66 6.88 -12.99
C LEU A 171 -9.28 6.78 -14.41
N ASN A 172 -10.06 7.78 -14.83
CA ASN A 172 -10.64 7.87 -16.17
C ASN A 172 -9.65 8.38 -17.25
N LYS A 173 -8.39 8.68 -16.88
CA LYS A 173 -7.32 9.15 -17.78
C LYS A 173 -6.15 8.15 -17.78
N PRO A 174 -6.18 7.12 -18.63
CA PRO A 174 -5.18 6.05 -18.59
C PRO A 174 -3.75 6.49 -18.91
N HIS A 175 -3.59 7.58 -19.67
CA HIS A 175 -2.28 8.15 -19.98
C HIS A 175 -1.62 8.83 -18.77
N HIS A 176 -2.40 9.44 -17.87
CA HIS A 176 -1.87 9.98 -16.61
C HIS A 176 -1.42 8.83 -15.70
N ILE A 177 -2.29 7.84 -15.50
CA ILE A 177 -2.01 6.67 -14.66
C ILE A 177 -0.77 5.91 -15.16
N TYR A 178 -0.67 5.69 -16.48
CA TYR A 178 0.51 5.05 -17.06
C TYR A 178 1.78 5.88 -16.81
N HIS A 179 1.73 7.20 -17.06
CA HIS A 179 2.88 8.08 -16.84
C HIS A 179 3.36 8.05 -15.38
N ASP A 180 2.43 8.11 -14.43
CA ASP A 180 2.71 8.01 -13.01
C ASP A 180 3.33 6.66 -12.63
N MET A 181 2.78 5.55 -13.13
CA MET A 181 3.36 4.22 -12.94
C MET A 181 4.80 4.14 -13.46
N MET A 182 5.10 4.74 -14.61
CA MET A 182 6.45 4.75 -15.18
C MET A 182 7.43 5.57 -14.33
N ARG A 183 6.98 6.63 -13.65
CA ARG A 183 7.82 7.47 -12.78
C ARG A 183 8.09 6.82 -11.42
N HIS A 184 7.11 6.12 -10.87
CA HIS A 184 7.18 5.49 -9.55
C HIS A 184 7.61 4.01 -9.57
N MET A 185 8.13 3.54 -10.71
CA MET A 185 8.64 2.18 -10.84
C MET A 185 9.89 1.96 -9.98
N ARG A 186 9.96 0.79 -9.32
CA ARG A 186 11.09 0.39 -8.49
C ARG A 186 11.56 -1.00 -8.88
N LEU A 187 12.86 -1.11 -9.16
CA LEU A 187 13.50 -2.35 -9.56
C LEU A 187 14.32 -2.90 -8.40
N PRO A 188 14.21 -4.21 -8.09
CA PRO A 188 15.05 -4.86 -7.09
C PRO A 188 16.54 -4.63 -7.34
N GLY A 189 17.25 -4.24 -6.28
CA GLY A 189 18.70 -4.00 -6.31
C GLY A 189 19.13 -2.71 -7.01
N SER A 190 18.20 -1.80 -7.33
CA SER A 190 18.53 -0.47 -7.86
C SER A 190 18.29 0.64 -6.83
N ASN A 191 19.17 1.63 -6.83
CA ASN A 191 19.00 2.86 -6.04
C ASN A 191 18.25 3.96 -6.82
N SER A 192 18.02 3.74 -8.12
CA SER A 192 17.29 4.66 -8.99
C SER A 192 15.81 4.27 -9.07
N MET A 193 14.95 5.25 -9.25
CA MET A 193 13.52 5.03 -9.51
C MET A 193 13.15 5.40 -10.94
N GLY A 194 12.06 4.81 -11.41
CA GLY A 194 11.42 5.12 -12.67
C GLY A 194 11.91 4.29 -13.85
N ILE A 195 11.27 4.54 -14.98
CA ILE A 195 11.38 3.76 -16.21
C ILE A 195 12.77 3.81 -16.87
N LEU A 196 13.59 4.82 -16.55
CA LEU A 196 14.95 4.94 -17.06
C LEU A 196 15.83 3.76 -16.63
N GLU A 197 15.68 3.29 -15.39
CA GLU A 197 16.45 2.16 -14.90
C GLU A 197 16.08 0.87 -15.66
N LEU A 198 14.78 0.66 -15.91
CA LEU A 198 14.32 -0.45 -16.75
C LEU A 198 14.87 -0.33 -18.17
N ALA A 199 14.87 0.87 -18.75
CA ALA A 199 15.40 1.15 -20.08
C ALA A 199 16.89 0.81 -20.19
N LEU A 200 17.70 1.17 -19.19
CA LEU A 200 19.13 0.87 -19.14
C LEU A 200 19.38 -0.64 -19.06
N LYS A 201 18.71 -1.35 -18.14
CA LYS A 201 18.84 -2.82 -18.04
C LYS A 201 18.39 -3.54 -19.31
N THR A 202 17.33 -3.03 -19.94
CA THR A 202 16.84 -3.53 -21.23
C THR A 202 17.86 -3.33 -22.34
N HIS A 203 18.49 -2.15 -22.40
CA HIS A 203 19.54 -1.87 -23.37
C HIS A 203 20.74 -2.80 -23.20
N ASP A 204 21.18 -3.04 -21.96
CA ASP A 204 22.29 -3.96 -21.67
C ASP A 204 21.96 -5.40 -22.08
N LEU A 205 20.75 -5.88 -21.77
CA LEU A 205 20.28 -7.20 -22.19
C LEU A 205 20.28 -7.33 -23.72
N ILE A 206 19.68 -6.36 -24.41
CA ILE A 206 19.59 -6.33 -25.87
C ILE A 206 21.00 -6.34 -26.49
N ARG A 207 21.95 -5.58 -25.93
CA ARG A 207 23.32 -5.53 -26.43
C ARG A 207 24.03 -6.89 -26.31
N GLN A 208 23.71 -7.67 -25.28
CA GLN A 208 24.33 -8.96 -25.00
C GLN A 208 23.70 -10.10 -25.80
N GLN A 209 22.37 -10.09 -25.96
CA GLN A 209 21.63 -11.28 -26.41
C GLN A 209 20.91 -11.08 -27.75
N ALA A 210 20.55 -9.84 -28.11
CA ALA A 210 19.73 -9.60 -29.30
C ALA A 210 20.60 -9.44 -30.56
N PRO A 211 20.02 -9.72 -31.75
CA PRO A 211 20.68 -9.46 -33.03
C PRO A 211 21.13 -8.01 -33.21
N ARG A 212 22.15 -7.82 -34.06
CA ARG A 212 22.74 -6.49 -34.31
C ARG A 212 21.85 -5.61 -35.20
N SER A 213 21.15 -6.20 -36.17
CA SER A 213 20.25 -5.47 -37.05
C SER A 213 18.99 -5.03 -36.28
N GLN A 214 18.53 -3.79 -36.51
CA GLN A 214 17.31 -3.28 -35.88
C GLN A 214 16.09 -4.13 -36.20
N ALA A 215 15.93 -4.56 -37.45
CA ALA A 215 14.77 -5.35 -37.87
C ALA A 215 14.75 -6.74 -37.22
N GLU A 216 15.91 -7.37 -37.07
CA GLU A 216 16.04 -8.67 -36.38
C GLU A 216 15.83 -8.53 -34.88
N ARG A 217 16.34 -7.45 -34.28
CA ARG A 217 16.11 -7.12 -32.88
C ARG A 217 14.64 -6.87 -32.59
N GLU A 218 13.93 -6.14 -33.46
CA GLU A 218 12.49 -5.91 -33.32
C GLU A 218 11.72 -7.25 -33.35
N ARG A 219 12.07 -8.17 -34.26
CA ARG A 219 11.46 -9.51 -34.30
C ARG A 219 11.74 -10.30 -33.02
N TRP A 220 12.99 -10.32 -32.57
CA TRP A 220 13.38 -10.98 -31.33
C TRP A 220 12.61 -10.41 -30.13
N LEU A 221 12.52 -9.08 -30.01
CA LEU A 221 11.73 -8.42 -28.97
C LEU A 221 10.24 -8.75 -29.10
N GLN A 222 9.70 -8.82 -30.32
CA GLN A 222 8.31 -9.18 -30.54
C GLN A 222 8.01 -10.62 -30.09
N GLU A 223 8.91 -11.56 -30.32
CA GLU A 223 8.77 -12.95 -29.86
C GLU A 223 8.77 -13.06 -28.33
N HIS A 224 9.64 -12.32 -27.65
CA HIS A 224 9.80 -12.40 -26.20
C HIS A 224 8.77 -11.53 -25.45
N VAL A 225 8.64 -10.26 -25.83
CA VAL A 225 7.80 -9.26 -25.14
C VAL A 225 6.34 -9.32 -25.62
N GLN A 226 6.07 -9.81 -26.84
CA GLN A 226 4.73 -9.92 -27.43
C GLN A 226 3.93 -8.61 -27.47
N CYS A 227 4.61 -7.48 -27.36
CA CYS A 227 4.02 -6.15 -27.36
C CYS A 227 4.66 -5.33 -28.49
N PHE A 228 3.98 -5.23 -29.63
CA PHE A 228 4.54 -4.64 -30.84
C PHE A 228 4.96 -3.16 -30.70
N PRO A 229 4.28 -2.30 -29.91
CA PRO A 229 4.76 -0.95 -29.66
C PRO A 229 6.12 -0.95 -28.94
N LEU A 230 6.27 -1.77 -27.89
CA LEU A 230 7.52 -1.89 -27.12
C LEU A 230 8.62 -2.54 -27.95
N ALA A 231 8.31 -3.59 -28.71
CA ALA A 231 9.28 -4.27 -29.57
C ALA A 231 9.88 -3.32 -30.61
N TRP A 232 9.04 -2.46 -31.21
CA TRP A 232 9.51 -1.39 -32.08
C TRP A 232 10.36 -0.39 -31.29
N LEU A 233 9.83 0.21 -30.22
CA LEU A 233 10.50 1.29 -29.49
C LEU A 233 11.89 0.89 -28.96
N LEU A 234 11.99 -0.29 -28.36
CA LEU A 234 13.21 -0.82 -27.74
C LEU A 234 14.20 -1.38 -28.78
N SER A 235 13.80 -1.51 -30.05
CA SER A 235 14.69 -1.98 -31.10
C SER A 235 15.71 -0.94 -31.56
N ASP A 236 15.55 0.33 -31.20
CA ASP A 236 16.51 1.38 -31.55
C ASP A 236 17.89 1.08 -30.93
N PRO A 237 18.99 1.11 -31.72
CA PRO A 237 20.33 0.78 -31.22
C PRO A 237 20.86 1.74 -30.17
N VAL A 238 20.33 2.96 -30.11
CA VAL A 238 20.73 3.97 -29.13
C VAL A 238 19.51 4.53 -28.39
N PHE A 239 18.51 3.67 -28.16
CA PHE A 239 17.25 4.00 -27.48
C PHE A 239 17.45 4.86 -26.22
N VAL A 240 18.35 4.44 -25.33
CA VAL A 240 18.58 5.07 -24.03
C VAL A 240 19.21 6.46 -24.10
N THR A 241 19.82 6.83 -25.22
CA THR A 241 20.41 8.18 -25.38
C THR A 241 19.46 9.16 -26.08
N LYS A 242 18.28 8.70 -26.50
CA LYS A 242 17.30 9.51 -27.22
C LYS A 242 16.16 9.89 -26.28
N GLU A 243 16.23 11.11 -25.73
CA GLU A 243 15.19 11.64 -24.85
C GLU A 243 13.77 11.50 -25.40
N PRO A 244 13.47 11.73 -26.71
CA PRO A 244 12.11 11.53 -27.22
C PRO A 244 11.62 10.07 -27.18
N LEU A 245 12.52 9.08 -27.24
CA LEU A 245 12.13 7.68 -27.14
C LEU A 245 11.91 7.26 -25.69
N LEU A 246 12.75 7.74 -24.76
CA LEU A 246 12.53 7.58 -23.33
C LEU A 246 11.22 8.25 -22.89
N GLY A 247 10.95 9.45 -23.39
CA GLY A 247 9.70 10.16 -23.14
C GLY A 247 8.47 9.42 -23.67
N LEU A 248 8.57 8.78 -24.84
CA LEU A 248 7.52 7.88 -25.31
C LEU A 248 7.30 6.71 -24.35
N LEU A 249 8.37 6.01 -23.95
CA LEU A 249 8.26 4.88 -23.01
C LEU A 249 7.65 5.31 -21.68
N ALA A 250 8.03 6.50 -21.19
CA ALA A 250 7.54 7.09 -19.95
C ALA A 250 6.10 7.65 -20.05
N GLY A 251 5.52 7.73 -21.26
CA GLY A 251 4.23 8.40 -21.46
C GLY A 251 4.28 9.89 -21.13
N ASP A 252 5.43 10.55 -21.33
CA ASP A 252 5.63 11.96 -20.99
C ASP A 252 4.69 12.86 -21.84
N PRO A 253 3.81 13.65 -21.21
CA PRO A 253 2.89 14.54 -21.92
C PRO A 253 3.61 15.62 -22.75
N ASN A 254 4.88 15.92 -22.43
CA ASN A 254 5.69 16.91 -23.14
C ASN A 254 6.37 16.35 -24.39
N VAL A 255 6.26 15.04 -24.65
CA VAL A 255 6.86 14.40 -25.82
C VAL A 255 5.76 13.95 -26.79
N PRO A 256 5.47 14.74 -27.85
CA PRO A 256 4.47 14.35 -28.82
C PRO A 256 4.86 13.04 -29.52
N ALA A 257 3.90 12.11 -29.66
CA ALA A 257 4.19 10.80 -30.24
C ALA A 257 4.82 10.85 -31.64
N ARG A 258 4.53 11.90 -32.42
CA ARG A 258 5.18 12.15 -33.71
C ARG A 258 6.70 12.38 -33.56
N VAL A 259 7.11 13.21 -32.60
CA VAL A 259 8.53 13.55 -32.35
C VAL A 259 9.29 12.30 -31.90
N GLY A 260 8.70 11.52 -30.99
CA GLY A 260 9.28 10.25 -30.57
C GLY A 260 9.43 9.27 -31.74
N ARG A 261 8.37 9.06 -32.55
CA ARG A 261 8.45 8.19 -33.75
C ARG A 261 9.52 8.64 -34.76
N GLN A 262 9.67 9.94 -34.97
CA GLN A 262 10.67 10.51 -35.88
C GLN A 262 12.11 10.35 -35.35
N SER A 263 12.27 10.16 -34.04
CA SER A 263 13.58 9.96 -33.41
C SER A 263 14.08 8.52 -33.50
N HIS A 264 13.19 7.57 -33.81
CA HIS A 264 13.54 6.17 -34.01
C HIS A 264 14.22 5.97 -35.37
N VAL A 265 15.24 5.11 -35.44
CA VAL A 265 15.98 4.84 -36.71
C VAL A 265 15.09 4.27 -37.82
N ALA A 266 14.04 3.54 -37.43
CA ALA A 266 13.02 2.99 -38.32
C ALA A 266 11.67 3.67 -38.07
N LEU A 267 11.22 4.51 -39.00
CA LEU A 267 9.95 5.23 -38.89
C LEU A 267 8.77 4.25 -39.01
N PRO A 268 7.91 4.12 -37.98
CA PRO A 268 6.81 3.19 -38.03
C PRO A 268 5.55 3.83 -38.62
N GLN A 269 4.53 3.01 -38.86
CA GLN A 269 3.17 3.52 -39.07
C GLN A 269 2.67 4.28 -37.82
N PRO A 270 1.81 5.31 -37.95
CA PRO A 270 1.33 6.08 -36.81
C PRO A 270 0.59 5.27 -35.73
N ASN A 271 -0.04 4.17 -36.12
CA ASN A 271 -0.72 3.23 -35.23
C ASN A 271 0.24 2.25 -34.51
N ARG A 272 1.55 2.32 -34.73
CA ARG A 272 2.52 1.52 -33.97
C ARG A 272 2.69 2.06 -32.56
N TRP A 273 2.70 3.39 -32.45
CA TRP A 273 2.70 4.14 -31.21
C TRP A 273 1.82 5.37 -31.41
N PRO A 274 0.56 5.36 -30.98
CA PRO A 274 -0.40 6.42 -31.26
C PRO A 274 -0.13 7.64 -30.36
N ALA A 275 -0.83 8.75 -30.60
CA ALA A 275 -0.89 9.80 -29.58
C ALA A 275 -1.62 9.25 -28.35
N PHE A 276 -0.96 9.22 -27.19
CA PHE A 276 -1.50 8.63 -25.97
C PHE A 276 -1.98 9.73 -25.00
N ASN A 277 -3.16 10.28 -25.29
CA ASN A 277 -3.70 11.46 -24.61
C ASN A 277 -5.22 11.43 -24.44
N ALA A 278 -5.86 10.28 -24.69
CA ALA A 278 -7.30 10.13 -24.65
C ALA A 278 -7.74 9.21 -23.51
N ALA A 279 -8.88 9.55 -22.92
CA ALA A 279 -9.53 8.77 -21.87
C ALA A 279 -9.97 7.35 -22.33
N THR A 280 -10.11 7.13 -23.64
CA THR A 280 -10.57 5.85 -24.20
C THR A 280 -9.45 4.82 -24.39
N GLN A 281 -8.18 5.19 -24.19
CA GLN A 281 -7.01 4.36 -24.52
C GLN A 281 -6.59 3.41 -23.39
N GLY A 282 -7.56 2.86 -22.65
CA GLY A 282 -7.29 1.86 -21.62
C GLY A 282 -6.71 0.56 -22.20
N ASP A 283 -7.10 0.22 -23.43
CA ASP A 283 -6.57 -0.90 -24.20
C ASP A 283 -5.06 -0.77 -24.47
N PHE A 284 -4.63 0.38 -24.99
CA PHE A 284 -3.22 0.66 -25.27
C PHE A 284 -2.37 0.63 -24.00
N ALA A 285 -2.85 1.29 -22.93
CA ALA A 285 -2.16 1.30 -21.64
C ALA A 285 -1.98 -0.12 -21.06
N SER A 286 -3.05 -0.91 -21.06
CA SER A 286 -3.02 -2.30 -20.57
C SER A 286 -2.08 -3.19 -21.39
N PHE A 287 -2.01 -2.94 -22.71
CA PHE A 287 -1.11 -3.67 -23.60
C PHE A 287 0.36 -3.36 -23.32
N LEU A 288 0.69 -2.09 -23.10
CA LEU A 288 2.04 -1.67 -22.73
C LEU A 288 2.43 -2.28 -21.38
N ILE A 289 1.57 -2.20 -20.37
CA ILE A 289 1.82 -2.76 -19.03
C ILE A 289 2.01 -4.29 -19.09
N SER A 290 1.19 -4.99 -19.88
CA SER A 290 1.37 -6.43 -20.14
C SER A 290 2.71 -6.74 -20.79
N GLY A 291 3.13 -5.95 -21.77
CA GLY A 291 4.45 -6.07 -22.38
C GLY A 291 5.58 -5.80 -21.40
N ILE A 292 5.46 -4.80 -20.52
CA ILE A 292 6.45 -4.51 -19.47
C ILE A 292 6.56 -5.68 -18.49
N GLY A 293 5.46 -6.35 -18.13
CA GLY A 293 5.51 -7.57 -17.31
C GLY A 293 6.32 -8.70 -17.95
N ARG A 294 6.16 -8.92 -19.27
CA ARG A 294 7.00 -9.88 -20.01
C ARG A 294 8.45 -9.44 -20.14
N LEU A 295 8.69 -8.13 -20.30
CA LEU A 295 10.03 -7.56 -20.31
C LEU A 295 10.72 -7.75 -18.94
N ALA A 296 9.99 -7.61 -17.84
CA ALA A 296 10.50 -7.88 -16.49
C ALA A 296 11.00 -9.33 -16.37
N ARG A 297 10.23 -10.30 -16.88
CA ARG A 297 10.68 -11.70 -16.96
C ARG A 297 11.91 -11.90 -17.81
N LEU A 298 11.94 -11.27 -18.97
CA LEU A 298 13.07 -11.34 -19.89
C LEU A 298 14.37 -10.78 -19.26
N LEU A 299 14.24 -9.81 -18.35
CA LEU A 299 15.34 -9.25 -17.55
C LEU A 299 15.72 -10.10 -16.32
N GLY A 300 15.02 -11.21 -16.07
CA GLY A 300 15.27 -12.11 -14.94
C GLY A 300 14.51 -11.79 -13.65
N TYR A 301 13.58 -10.83 -13.67
CA TYR A 301 12.69 -10.54 -12.54
C TYR A 301 11.52 -11.54 -12.49
N LYS A 302 10.84 -11.59 -11.35
CA LYS A 302 9.66 -12.48 -11.16
C LYS A 302 8.41 -12.00 -11.88
N GLY A 303 8.30 -10.70 -12.14
CA GLY A 303 7.18 -10.08 -12.83
C GLY A 303 7.08 -8.59 -12.50
N LEU A 304 5.92 -8.00 -12.83
CA LEU A 304 5.56 -6.63 -12.50
C LEU A 304 4.36 -6.63 -11.55
N LEU A 305 4.50 -6.03 -10.37
CA LEU A 305 3.40 -5.78 -9.46
C LEU A 305 2.92 -4.32 -9.60
N VAL A 306 1.64 -4.16 -9.95
CA VAL A 306 0.93 -2.89 -10.03
C VAL A 306 0.04 -2.73 -8.81
N ILE A 307 0.29 -1.69 -8.02
CA ILE A 307 -0.49 -1.35 -6.83
C ILE A 307 -1.30 -0.09 -7.11
N MET A 308 -2.62 -0.18 -6.95
CA MET A 308 -3.57 0.93 -7.06
C MET A 308 -4.17 1.22 -5.69
N ASP A 309 -3.76 2.33 -5.09
CA ASP A 309 -4.25 2.77 -3.78
C ASP A 309 -5.37 3.83 -3.94
N GLU A 310 -6.14 4.05 -2.88
CA GLU A 310 -7.26 5.01 -2.84
C GLU A 310 -8.35 4.76 -3.90
N MET A 311 -8.63 3.48 -4.21
CA MET A 311 -9.59 3.10 -5.25
C MET A 311 -11.05 3.37 -4.86
N GLU A 312 -11.35 3.77 -3.62
CA GLU A 312 -12.66 4.31 -3.23
C GLU A 312 -13.10 5.54 -4.04
N LYS A 313 -12.15 6.25 -4.67
CA LYS A 313 -12.45 7.36 -5.59
C LYS A 313 -13.22 6.90 -6.84
N TRP A 314 -13.26 5.60 -7.13
CA TRP A 314 -14.17 5.01 -8.11
C TRP A 314 -15.63 5.46 -7.92
N ASN A 315 -16.09 5.55 -6.66
CA ASN A 315 -17.47 5.90 -6.33
C ASN A 315 -17.77 7.39 -6.53
N GLN A 316 -16.76 8.21 -6.78
CA GLN A 316 -16.93 9.65 -7.08
C GLN A 316 -17.10 9.90 -8.59
N LEU A 317 -16.81 8.90 -9.43
CA LEU A 317 -16.91 8.98 -10.87
C LEU A 317 -18.36 8.84 -11.33
N ASN A 318 -18.77 9.62 -12.33
CA ASN A 318 -20.03 9.37 -13.01
C ASN A 318 -19.93 8.13 -13.93
N TRP A 319 -21.07 7.63 -14.42
CA TRP A 319 -21.14 6.42 -15.26
C TRP A 319 -20.16 6.44 -16.46
N ASN A 320 -20.08 7.55 -17.20
CA ASN A 320 -19.19 7.64 -18.36
C ASN A 320 -17.71 7.57 -17.96
N GLU A 321 -17.37 8.14 -16.81
CA GLU A 321 -16.02 8.08 -16.25
C GLU A 321 -15.70 6.69 -15.72
N GLN A 322 -16.65 6.02 -15.06
CA GLN A 322 -16.52 4.62 -14.64
C GLN A 322 -16.33 3.69 -15.84
N CYS A 323 -17.02 3.90 -16.97
CA CYS A 323 -16.77 3.12 -18.19
C CYS A 323 -15.33 3.30 -18.70
N ARG A 324 -14.79 4.53 -18.66
CA ARG A 324 -13.41 4.83 -19.10
C ARG A 324 -12.38 4.24 -18.14
N ALA A 325 -12.59 4.45 -16.84
CA ALA A 325 -11.79 3.88 -15.76
C ALA A 325 -11.79 2.35 -15.80
N GLY A 326 -12.96 1.76 -15.98
CA GLY A 326 -13.16 0.31 -16.11
C GLY A 326 -12.42 -0.28 -17.31
N ASN A 327 -12.19 0.48 -18.37
CA ASN A 327 -11.44 0.01 -19.52
C ASN A 327 -9.95 -0.22 -19.19
N LEU A 328 -9.34 0.67 -18.40
CA LEU A 328 -7.96 0.47 -17.92
C LEU A 328 -7.94 -0.63 -16.84
N LEU A 329 -8.72 -0.44 -15.77
CA LEU A 329 -8.71 -1.34 -14.62
C LEU A 329 -9.07 -2.78 -15.03
N GLY A 330 -10.14 -2.93 -15.81
CA GLY A 330 -10.57 -4.22 -16.32
C GLY A 330 -9.60 -4.80 -17.35
N GLY A 331 -8.93 -3.96 -18.15
CA GLY A 331 -7.84 -4.38 -19.02
C GLY A 331 -6.66 -4.98 -18.25
N LEU A 332 -6.29 -4.36 -17.13
CA LEU A 332 -5.24 -4.85 -16.23
C LEU A 332 -5.66 -6.17 -15.54
N ILE A 333 -6.87 -6.24 -14.97
CA ILE A 333 -7.39 -7.45 -14.31
C ILE A 333 -7.50 -8.60 -15.31
N TRP A 334 -8.14 -8.37 -16.45
CA TRP A 334 -8.27 -9.38 -17.50
C TRP A 334 -6.91 -9.82 -18.02
N GLY A 335 -6.02 -8.86 -18.30
CA GLY A 335 -4.67 -9.16 -18.76
C GLY A 335 -3.85 -9.98 -17.75
N ALA A 336 -3.98 -9.70 -16.46
CA ALA A 336 -3.31 -10.48 -15.42
C ALA A 336 -3.89 -11.92 -15.32
N THR A 337 -5.19 -12.10 -15.50
CA THR A 337 -5.88 -13.33 -15.06
C THR A 337 -6.34 -14.26 -16.18
N ALA A 338 -6.52 -13.78 -17.41
CA ALA A 338 -7.04 -14.56 -18.54
C ALA A 338 -6.26 -15.86 -18.80
N GLU A 339 -6.93 -16.94 -19.17
CA GLU A 339 -6.27 -18.21 -19.50
C GLU A 339 -5.40 -18.11 -20.76
N GLU A 340 -4.37 -18.95 -20.86
CA GLU A 340 -3.57 -19.05 -22.08
C GLU A 340 -4.45 -19.48 -23.26
N GLY A 341 -4.27 -18.85 -24.43
CA GLY A 341 -5.14 -19.06 -25.60
C GLY A 341 -6.46 -18.29 -25.61
N ARG A 342 -6.82 -17.56 -24.54
CA ARG A 342 -7.98 -16.63 -24.48
C ARG A 342 -7.54 -15.17 -24.31
N ARG A 343 -6.42 -14.82 -24.96
CA ARG A 343 -5.71 -13.54 -24.79
C ARG A 343 -5.50 -12.80 -26.11
N GLY A 344 -6.17 -13.26 -27.17
CA GLY A 344 -6.21 -12.58 -28.44
C GLY A 344 -6.90 -11.23 -28.36
N ARG A 345 -6.75 -10.44 -29.42
CA ARG A 345 -7.27 -9.07 -29.51
C ARG A 345 -8.77 -8.95 -29.20
N ASN A 346 -9.56 -9.96 -29.56
CA ASN A 346 -11.02 -9.94 -29.43
C ASN A 346 -11.55 -10.93 -28.36
N ASP A 347 -10.65 -11.52 -27.57
CA ASP A 347 -11.02 -12.49 -26.52
C ASP A 347 -11.39 -11.80 -25.20
N ASN A 348 -11.29 -10.47 -25.15
CA ASN A 348 -11.60 -9.67 -23.98
C ASN A 348 -13.11 -9.69 -23.67
N PRO A 349 -13.49 -9.54 -22.38
CA PRO A 349 -14.89 -9.39 -21.96
C PRO A 349 -15.60 -8.30 -22.76
N ARG A 350 -16.89 -8.52 -23.08
CA ARG A 350 -17.71 -7.57 -23.87
C ARG A 350 -17.85 -6.19 -23.24
N ILE A 351 -17.64 -6.10 -21.92
CA ILE A 351 -17.64 -4.85 -21.15
C ILE A 351 -16.39 -3.99 -21.42
N LEU A 352 -15.29 -4.60 -21.90
CA LEU A 352 -14.10 -3.88 -22.35
C LEU A 352 -14.26 -3.44 -23.80
N THR A 353 -13.86 -2.20 -24.08
CA THR A 353 -14.07 -1.55 -25.37
C THR A 353 -12.78 -1.02 -25.97
N HIS A 354 -12.52 -1.41 -27.22
CA HIS A 354 -11.36 -0.95 -27.98
C HIS A 354 -11.46 0.53 -28.35
N SER A 355 -10.36 1.25 -28.22
CA SER A 355 -10.31 2.68 -28.57
C SER A 355 -10.35 2.85 -30.09
N ARG A 356 -11.38 3.55 -30.59
CA ARG A 356 -11.49 3.89 -32.02
C ARG A 356 -10.40 4.85 -32.50
N ARG A 357 -9.72 5.57 -31.60
CA ARG A 357 -8.64 6.51 -31.97
C ARG A 357 -7.39 5.81 -32.49
N CYS A 358 -7.22 4.53 -32.19
CA CYS A 358 -5.99 3.80 -32.53
C CYS A 358 -6.26 2.47 -33.23
N ASN A 359 -7.42 2.32 -33.86
CA ASN A 359 -7.89 1.06 -34.43
C ASN A 359 -7.94 -0.10 -33.42
N GLY A 360 -7.96 0.14 -32.11
CA GLY A 360 -8.01 -0.87 -31.04
C GLY A 360 -6.72 -1.66 -30.83
N TYR A 361 -6.27 -1.78 -29.57
CA TYR A 361 -5.16 -2.65 -29.18
C TYR A 361 -5.66 -3.87 -28.40
N PRO A 362 -4.98 -5.04 -28.48
CA PRO A 362 -5.20 -6.09 -27.49
C PRO A 362 -5.03 -5.53 -26.08
N PHE A 363 -5.86 -5.93 -25.11
CA PHE A 363 -5.66 -5.50 -23.72
C PHE A 363 -4.47 -6.18 -23.05
N THR A 364 -3.96 -7.28 -23.62
CA THR A 364 -2.86 -8.05 -23.05
C THR A 364 -2.03 -8.77 -24.14
N THR A 365 -0.92 -9.34 -23.74
CA THR A 365 -0.05 -10.19 -24.58
C THR A 365 -0.68 -11.57 -24.78
N THR A 366 -0.33 -12.25 -25.87
CA THR A 366 -0.95 -13.55 -26.22
C THR A 366 -0.67 -14.65 -25.20
N SER A 367 0.54 -14.66 -24.64
CA SER A 367 0.92 -15.51 -23.51
C SER A 367 0.78 -14.74 -22.19
N ARG A 368 0.87 -15.47 -21.07
CA ARG A 368 0.89 -14.89 -19.72
C ARG A 368 1.89 -13.74 -19.61
N ASN A 369 1.48 -12.68 -18.91
CA ASN A 369 2.20 -11.40 -18.89
C ASN A 369 2.98 -11.17 -17.58
N TYR A 370 2.80 -12.02 -16.57
CA TYR A 370 3.45 -11.91 -15.25
C TYR A 370 3.19 -10.57 -14.57
N VAL A 371 1.99 -10.02 -14.79
CA VAL A 371 1.51 -8.82 -14.11
C VAL A 371 0.62 -9.21 -12.95
N GLY A 372 0.94 -8.69 -11.76
CA GLY A 372 0.07 -8.69 -10.59
C GLY A 372 -0.64 -7.35 -10.45
N VAL A 373 -1.94 -7.35 -10.18
CA VAL A 373 -2.71 -6.12 -9.90
C VAL A 373 -3.26 -6.19 -8.48
N ALA A 374 -2.82 -5.28 -7.61
CA ALA A 374 -3.29 -5.18 -6.24
C ALA A 374 -4.04 -3.86 -6.03
N ILE A 375 -5.24 -3.95 -5.46
CA ILE A 375 -6.16 -2.82 -5.29
C ILE A 375 -6.49 -2.68 -3.81
N ALA A 376 -6.34 -1.48 -3.25
CA ALA A 376 -6.84 -1.16 -1.91
C ALA A 376 -8.17 -0.41 -2.02
N MET A 377 -9.21 -0.84 -1.29
CA MET A 377 -10.50 -0.14 -1.28
C MET A 377 -11.19 -0.15 0.08
N THR A 378 -11.97 0.90 0.34
CA THR A 378 -12.93 0.94 1.45
C THR A 378 -14.31 0.47 0.97
N PRO A 379 -14.87 -0.62 1.52
CA PRO A 379 -16.22 -1.08 1.14
C PRO A 379 -17.29 -0.05 1.57
N ARG A 380 -18.32 0.14 0.75
CA ARG A 380 -19.51 0.95 1.08
C ARG A 380 -20.74 0.04 1.05
N GLU A 381 -21.66 0.20 2.00
CA GLU A 381 -22.80 -0.72 2.19
C GLU A 381 -23.69 -0.91 0.95
N HIS A 382 -23.70 0.03 -0.01
CA HIS A 382 -24.58 0.00 -1.18
C HIS A 382 -23.83 -0.12 -2.52
N ASP A 383 -22.54 0.17 -2.55
CA ASP A 383 -21.70 0.11 -3.76
C ASP A 383 -20.63 -0.97 -3.58
N ASN A 384 -20.75 -2.05 -4.37
CA ASN A 384 -19.81 -3.17 -4.38
C ASN A 384 -19.06 -3.19 -5.74
N PRO A 385 -18.11 -2.27 -5.99
CA PRO A 385 -17.41 -2.18 -7.27
C PRO A 385 -16.65 -3.47 -7.61
N GLU A 386 -16.26 -4.28 -6.62
CA GLU A 386 -15.67 -5.59 -6.83
C GLU A 386 -16.59 -6.56 -7.58
N ARG A 387 -17.93 -6.43 -7.44
CA ARG A 387 -18.86 -7.25 -8.24
C ARG A 387 -18.78 -6.89 -9.71
N LEU A 388 -18.66 -5.60 -10.01
CA LEU A 388 -18.42 -5.13 -11.38
C LEU A 388 -17.07 -5.61 -11.88
N TRP A 389 -16.02 -5.48 -11.07
CA TRP A 389 -14.65 -5.81 -11.49
C TRP A 389 -14.40 -7.31 -11.65
N SER A 390 -15.10 -8.15 -10.90
CA SER A 390 -15.07 -9.61 -11.06
C SER A 390 -15.55 -10.09 -12.43
N GLN A 391 -16.27 -9.24 -13.19
CA GLN A 391 -16.64 -9.53 -14.58
C GLN A 391 -15.46 -9.45 -15.55
N TYR A 392 -14.35 -8.81 -15.15
CA TYR A 392 -13.14 -8.73 -15.97
C TYR A 392 -12.24 -9.98 -15.83
N GLY A 393 -12.30 -10.65 -14.69
CA GLY A 393 -11.51 -11.84 -14.38
C GLY A 393 -11.59 -12.23 -12.90
N PRO A 394 -11.04 -13.39 -12.50
CA PRO A 394 -10.99 -13.81 -11.10
C PRO A 394 -10.14 -12.84 -10.27
N ILE A 395 -10.61 -12.50 -9.06
CA ILE A 395 -9.93 -11.58 -8.15
C ILE A 395 -9.89 -12.20 -6.76
N LEU A 396 -8.69 -12.30 -6.19
CA LEU A 396 -8.49 -12.70 -4.80
C LEU A 396 -8.95 -11.57 -3.87
N ILE A 397 -9.80 -11.87 -2.90
CA ILE A 397 -10.29 -10.87 -1.94
C ILE A 397 -9.63 -11.12 -0.58
N GLY A 398 -8.84 -10.16 -0.12
CA GLY A 398 -8.29 -10.11 1.24
C GLY A 398 -9.07 -9.12 2.09
N GLU A 399 -9.48 -9.54 3.28
CA GLU A 399 -10.10 -8.63 4.26
C GLU A 399 -9.11 -8.27 5.36
N ILE A 400 -8.85 -6.97 5.49
CA ILE A 400 -8.07 -6.42 6.59
C ILE A 400 -8.92 -6.50 7.83
N GLN A 401 -8.44 -7.27 8.78
CA GLN A 401 -9.15 -7.49 10.03
C GLN A 401 -9.17 -6.21 10.88
N PRO A 402 -10.29 -5.90 11.54
CA PRO A 402 -10.36 -4.77 12.45
C PRO A 402 -9.26 -4.84 13.52
N PHE A 403 -8.64 -3.69 13.81
CA PHE A 403 -7.76 -3.57 14.96
C PHE A 403 -8.64 -3.54 16.22
N THR A 404 -8.41 -4.47 17.15
CA THR A 404 -9.19 -4.59 18.40
C THR A 404 -8.26 -4.38 19.59
N GLU A 405 -8.82 -4.14 20.78
CA GLU A 405 -8.02 -4.04 22.01
C GLU A 405 -7.21 -5.30 22.28
N ARG A 406 -7.74 -6.48 21.92
CA ARG A 406 -6.99 -7.74 21.98
C ARG A 406 -5.75 -7.69 21.07
N ARG A 407 -5.90 -7.18 19.84
CA ARG A 407 -4.78 -7.01 18.90
C ARG A 407 -3.81 -5.90 19.34
N LEU A 408 -4.31 -4.84 19.97
CA LEU A 408 -3.48 -3.80 20.58
C LEU A 408 -2.62 -4.36 21.72
N SER A 409 -3.19 -5.18 22.62
CA SER A 409 -2.42 -5.84 23.67
C SER A 409 -1.37 -6.80 23.10
N GLN A 410 -1.73 -7.60 22.09
CA GLN A 410 -0.76 -8.42 21.36
C GLN A 410 0.35 -7.58 20.71
N TYR A 411 0.00 -6.39 20.23
CA TYR A 411 0.94 -5.46 19.61
C TYR A 411 1.91 -4.91 20.65
N CYS A 412 1.43 -4.51 21.83
CA CYS A 412 2.28 -4.11 22.94
C CYS A 412 3.26 -5.23 23.34
N LYS A 413 2.78 -6.47 23.49
CA LYS A 413 3.64 -7.61 23.84
C LYS A 413 4.75 -7.87 22.82
N LEU A 414 4.48 -7.62 21.54
CA LEU A 414 5.45 -7.80 20.47
C LEU A 414 6.43 -6.62 20.36
N VAL A 415 5.93 -5.39 20.43
CA VAL A 415 6.68 -4.18 20.06
C VAL A 415 7.42 -3.56 21.24
N MET A 416 6.88 -3.58 22.46
CA MET A 416 7.49 -2.88 23.60
C MET A 416 8.84 -3.43 24.03
N PRO A 417 9.08 -4.76 24.03
CA PRO A 417 10.42 -5.30 24.29
C PRO A 417 11.45 -4.82 23.25
N LEU A 418 11.05 -4.71 21.98
CA LEU A 418 11.89 -4.23 20.89
C LEU A 418 12.14 -2.73 20.99
N ALA A 419 11.12 -1.96 21.40
CA ALA A 419 11.25 -0.54 21.66
C ALA A 419 12.21 -0.28 22.83
N ALA A 420 12.05 -0.99 23.95
CA ALA A 420 12.95 -0.90 25.10
C ALA A 420 14.41 -1.19 24.70
N ALA A 421 14.64 -2.28 23.96
CA ALA A 421 15.96 -2.62 23.45
C ALA A 421 16.54 -1.53 22.53
N ALA A 422 15.72 -0.89 21.69
CA ALA A 422 16.15 0.21 20.81
C ALA A 422 16.66 1.42 21.60
N TYR A 423 16.06 1.74 22.75
CA TYR A 423 16.50 2.83 23.64
C TYR A 423 17.54 2.40 24.69
N GLY A 424 17.95 1.12 24.70
CA GLY A 424 18.91 0.60 25.68
C GLY A 424 18.33 0.41 27.09
N LEU A 425 17.01 0.24 27.17
CA LEU A 425 16.27 -0.04 28.40
C LEU A 425 16.16 -1.55 28.62
N THR A 426 15.93 -1.95 29.87
CA THR A 426 15.51 -3.32 30.17
C THR A 426 14.11 -3.55 29.57
N PRO A 427 13.88 -4.70 28.91
CA PRO A 427 12.54 -5.04 28.43
C PRO A 427 11.52 -5.04 29.56
N PRO A 428 10.28 -4.55 29.34
CA PRO A 428 9.23 -4.60 30.34
C PRO A 428 8.89 -6.06 30.70
N THR A 429 8.60 -6.29 31.97
CA THR A 429 8.06 -7.56 32.48
C THR A 429 6.64 -7.82 31.97
N ASP A 430 6.12 -9.04 32.13
CA ASP A 430 4.75 -9.37 31.71
C ASP A 430 3.69 -8.49 32.40
N GLU A 431 3.90 -8.15 33.68
CA GLU A 431 3.01 -7.27 34.45
C GLU A 431 3.06 -5.84 33.91
N GLU A 432 4.25 -5.29 33.66
CA GLU A 432 4.41 -3.97 33.03
C GLU A 432 3.84 -3.93 31.60
N LEU A 433 3.94 -5.01 30.83
CA LEU A 433 3.31 -5.10 29.51
C LEU A 433 1.79 -5.06 29.59
N GLU A 434 1.18 -5.63 30.64
CA GLU A 434 -0.24 -5.52 30.89
C GLU A 434 -0.64 -4.08 31.27
N GLU A 435 0.15 -3.41 32.10
CA GLU A 435 -0.04 -1.99 32.43
C GLU A 435 0.05 -1.10 31.19
N ILE A 436 1.11 -1.25 30.37
CA ILE A 436 1.29 -0.51 29.11
C ILE A 436 0.11 -0.78 28.17
N SER A 437 -0.33 -2.04 28.03
CA SER A 437 -1.46 -2.41 27.16
C SER A 437 -2.78 -1.77 27.64
N SER A 438 -2.99 -1.74 28.95
CA SER A 438 -4.18 -1.13 29.57
C SER A 438 -4.19 0.38 29.36
N GLU A 439 -3.06 1.04 29.59
CA GLU A 439 -2.88 2.48 29.36
C GLU A 439 -3.05 2.84 27.88
N ALA A 440 -2.46 2.05 26.97
CA ALA A 440 -2.63 2.22 25.53
C ALA A 440 -4.10 2.10 25.12
N SER A 441 -4.81 1.10 25.64
CA SER A 441 -6.24 0.90 25.36
C SER A 441 -7.07 2.09 25.87
N ARG A 442 -6.73 2.63 27.05
CA ARG A 442 -7.37 3.83 27.60
C ARG A 442 -7.12 5.06 26.72
N MET A 443 -5.87 5.30 26.33
CA MET A 443 -5.49 6.41 25.45
C MET A 443 -6.19 6.31 24.09
N TRP A 444 -6.27 5.12 23.51
CA TRP A 444 -6.91 4.89 22.22
C TRP A 444 -8.41 5.17 22.25
N ARG A 445 -9.11 4.69 23.30
CA ARG A 445 -10.54 5.00 23.52
C ARG A 445 -10.77 6.50 23.69
N ASN A 446 -9.86 7.21 24.36
CA ASN A 446 -9.96 8.66 24.57
C ASN A 446 -9.79 9.47 23.28
N GLN A 447 -9.03 8.96 22.30
CA GLN A 447 -8.88 9.59 20.98
C GLN A 447 -10.15 9.46 20.12
N GLY A 448 -10.89 8.36 20.26
CA GLY A 448 -12.28 8.24 19.79
C GLY A 448 -12.50 7.80 18.33
N ASP A 449 -11.45 7.67 17.52
CA ASP A 449 -11.55 7.18 16.13
C ASP A 449 -11.37 5.65 16.01
N MET A 450 -10.79 5.01 17.03
CA MET A 450 -10.53 3.56 17.13
C MET A 450 -9.88 2.95 15.86
N THR A 451 -9.02 3.72 15.19
CA THR A 451 -8.30 3.27 13.98
C THR A 451 -7.03 2.49 14.34
N THR A 452 -6.51 1.68 13.41
CA THR A 452 -5.22 1.00 13.61
C THR A 452 -4.10 2.03 13.86
N ARG A 453 -4.15 3.16 13.16
CA ARG A 453 -3.18 4.25 13.27
C ARG A 453 -3.17 4.82 14.68
N SER A 454 -4.33 5.24 15.19
CA SER A 454 -4.44 5.81 16.53
C SER A 454 -4.13 4.79 17.63
N GLY A 455 -4.45 3.51 17.40
CA GLY A 455 -4.12 2.42 18.32
C GLY A 455 -2.61 2.21 18.45
N VAL A 456 -1.88 2.20 17.33
CA VAL A 456 -0.41 2.14 17.34
C VAL A 456 0.19 3.37 18.04
N GLN A 457 -0.34 4.56 17.76
CA GLN A 457 0.13 5.79 18.43
C GLN A 457 -0.11 5.75 19.93
N ALA A 458 -1.26 5.28 20.37
CA ALA A 458 -1.59 5.08 21.78
C ALA A 458 -0.67 4.04 22.44
N ALA A 459 -0.31 2.97 21.74
CA ALA A 459 0.64 1.97 22.22
C ALA A 459 2.01 2.58 22.50
N ILE A 460 2.54 3.38 21.57
CA ILE A 460 3.85 4.01 21.74
C ILE A 460 3.80 5.10 22.82
N ALA A 461 2.72 5.88 22.89
CA ALA A 461 2.55 6.90 23.94
C ALA A 461 2.47 6.27 25.35
N ALA A 462 1.78 5.14 25.48
CA ALA A 462 1.74 4.39 26.74
C ALA A 462 3.12 3.85 27.13
N PHE A 463 3.92 3.40 26.17
CA PHE A 463 5.30 2.99 26.40
C PHE A 463 6.20 4.13 26.83
N ASP A 464 6.05 5.32 26.26
CA ASP A 464 6.79 6.50 26.71
C ASP A 464 6.44 6.88 28.15
N ASN A 465 5.16 6.83 28.50
CA ASN A 465 4.73 7.05 29.87
C ASN A 465 5.36 6.03 30.81
N TRP A 466 5.38 4.75 30.46
CA TRP A 466 6.05 3.73 31.28
C TRP A 466 7.56 4.01 31.40
N ARG A 467 8.23 4.33 30.27
CA ARG A 467 9.66 4.63 30.24
C ARG A 467 10.02 5.79 31.16
N ASP A 468 9.22 6.86 31.16
CA ASP A 468 9.54 8.06 31.92
C ASP A 468 9.39 7.83 33.45
N TRP A 469 8.81 6.69 33.85
CA TRP A 469 8.64 6.26 35.25
C TRP A 469 9.66 5.19 35.70
N SER A 470 10.27 4.44 34.76
CA SER A 470 11.29 3.38 34.97
C SER A 470 12.74 3.89 34.98
#